data_AF-A0A2D4FP73-F1
#
_entry.id   AF-A0A2D4FP73-F1
#
_cell.length_a   1.000
_cell.length_b   1.000
_cell.length_c   1.000
_cell.angle_alpha   90.00
_cell.angle_beta   90.00
_cell.angle_gamma   90.00
#
_symmetry.space_group_name_H-M   'P 1'
#
loop_
_entity.id
_entity.type
_entity.pdbx_description
1 polymer ?
#
loop_
_entity_poly.entity_id
_entity_poly.type
_entity_poly.pdbx_seq_one_letter_code
_entity_poly.pdbx_strand_id
1 'polypeptide(L)'
;MKVVEEPNSFGLNNPFLPPSNRLQPKAAPSPVSGPEHLLSLAGRCFGYVESTYKYEFCPFYNVTQHEQTFRWNAYSGILGIWHEWEIENNTFVGMWMREGDSCGTKNRETKVLLVCGKNNRLAQVSEPSTCVYSLTFETPLVCHPHSLLVYPTLPEALQRKWD
;
A
#
# COMPACT_ATOMS: atom_id res chain seq x y z
N MET A 1 0.09 -36.29 6.99
CA MET A 1 -0.74 -35.28 6.29
C MET A 1 0.22 -34.28 5.67
N LYS A 2 0.30 -34.21 4.33
CA LYS A 2 1.17 -33.23 3.67
C LYS A 2 0.48 -31.87 3.77
N VAL A 3 1.08 -30.96 4.52
CA VAL A 3 0.71 -29.54 4.51
C VAL A 3 0.97 -29.05 3.09
N VAL A 4 -0.09 -28.70 2.38
CA VAL A 4 0.05 -27.98 1.11
C VAL A 4 0.39 -26.55 1.50
N GLU A 5 1.67 -26.21 1.41
CA GLU A 5 2.09 -24.81 1.38
C GLU A 5 1.50 -24.20 0.11
N GLU A 6 0.54 -23.29 0.26
CA GLU A 6 0.07 -22.46 -0.84
C GLU A 6 1.25 -21.63 -1.36
N PRO A 7 1.55 -21.66 -2.67
CA PRO A 7 2.69 -20.91 -3.19
C PRO A 7 2.40 -19.40 -3.06
N ASN A 8 3.14 -18.75 -2.16
CA ASN A 8 3.30 -17.30 -2.04
C ASN A 8 3.91 -16.70 -3.31
N SER A 9 3.15 -16.64 -4.41
CA SER A 9 3.64 -16.09 -5.68
C SER A 9 2.50 -15.64 -6.60
N PHE A 10 1.73 -14.63 -6.18
CA PHE A 10 1.04 -13.77 -7.15
C PHE A 10 1.79 -12.44 -7.26
N GLY A 11 3.08 -12.53 -7.58
CA GLY A 11 3.91 -11.40 -7.94
C GLY A 11 3.80 -11.13 -9.44
N LEU A 12 3.16 -10.02 -9.79
CA LEU A 12 3.38 -9.09 -10.92
C LEU A 12 3.69 -9.58 -12.36
N ASN A 13 4.12 -10.81 -12.66
CA ASN A 13 4.47 -11.32 -13.99
C ASN A 13 4.07 -12.79 -14.18
N ASN A 14 2.80 -13.14 -13.99
CA ASN A 14 2.32 -14.47 -14.38
C ASN A 14 1.72 -14.41 -15.80
N PRO A 15 2.37 -14.96 -16.84
CA PRO A 15 1.87 -14.94 -18.22
C PRO A 15 0.60 -15.79 -18.43
N PHE A 16 0.14 -16.49 -17.39
CA PHE A 16 -1.01 -17.39 -17.42
C PHE A 16 -2.30 -16.78 -16.85
N LEU A 17 -2.29 -15.54 -16.36
CA LEU A 17 -3.52 -14.82 -16.01
C LEU A 17 -4.02 -14.02 -17.21
N PRO A 18 -5.30 -14.18 -17.63
CA PRO A 18 -5.85 -13.40 -18.73
C PRO A 18 -5.79 -11.89 -18.38
N PRO A 19 -5.31 -11.03 -19.29
CA PRO A 19 -5.14 -9.59 -19.04
C PRO A 19 -6.44 -8.83 -18.77
N SER A 20 -7.61 -9.46 -18.95
CA SER A 20 -8.92 -8.82 -18.79
C SER A 20 -9.37 -8.57 -17.36
N ASN A 21 -8.71 -9.16 -16.35
CA ASN A 21 -9.11 -9.04 -14.93
C ASN A 21 -8.13 -8.22 -14.08
N ARG A 22 -7.11 -7.61 -14.67
CA ARG A 22 -6.17 -6.76 -13.92
C ARG A 22 -6.79 -5.37 -13.76
N LEU A 23 -7.10 -4.98 -12.52
CA LEU A 23 -7.55 -3.64 -12.20
C LEU A 23 -6.54 -2.62 -12.75
N GLN A 24 -7.01 -1.68 -13.56
CA GLN A 24 -6.17 -0.64 -14.16
C GLN A 24 -6.35 0.66 -13.37
N PRO A 25 -5.27 1.25 -12.83
CA PRO A 25 -5.31 2.56 -12.20
C PRO A 25 -5.81 3.63 -13.17
N LYS A 26 -6.65 4.55 -12.69
CA LYS A 26 -7.11 5.70 -13.48
C LYS A 26 -5.99 6.71 -13.78
N ALA A 27 -4.94 6.71 -12.95
CA ALA A 27 -3.78 7.57 -13.07
C ALA A 27 -2.51 6.76 -12.78
N ALA A 28 -1.37 7.25 -13.30
CA ALA A 28 -0.07 6.72 -12.89
C ALA A 28 0.20 7.09 -11.42
N PRO A 29 0.86 6.22 -10.63
CA PRO A 29 1.31 6.58 -9.31
C PRO A 29 2.37 7.70 -9.38
N SER A 30 2.46 8.47 -8.31
CA SER A 30 3.54 9.44 -8.15
C SER A 30 4.92 8.78 -8.23
N PRO A 31 5.98 9.53 -8.58
CA PRO A 31 7.34 9.01 -8.49
C PRO A 31 7.65 8.43 -7.11
N VAL A 32 8.35 7.29 -7.10
CA VAL A 32 8.80 6.65 -5.87
C VAL A 32 9.71 7.64 -5.13
N SER A 33 9.39 7.93 -3.88
CA SER A 33 10.08 8.92 -3.04
C SER A 33 9.95 8.58 -1.57
N GLY A 34 10.73 9.25 -0.70
CA GLY A 34 10.72 9.03 0.75
C GLY A 34 12.01 8.36 1.25
N PRO A 35 11.97 7.76 2.46
CA PRO A 35 13.15 7.16 3.07
C PRO A 35 13.75 6.03 2.22
N GLU A 36 15.06 6.10 1.96
CA GLU A 36 15.74 5.18 1.03
C GLU A 36 15.55 3.69 1.39
N HIS A 37 15.55 3.37 2.68
CA HIS A 37 15.38 1.99 3.14
C HIS A 37 14.00 1.41 2.79
N LEU A 38 12.96 2.25 2.67
CA LEU A 38 11.61 1.83 2.27
C LEU A 38 11.49 1.58 0.78
N LEU A 39 12.38 2.15 -0.05
CA LEU A 39 12.37 1.92 -1.51
C LEU A 39 12.55 0.45 -1.87
N SER A 40 13.16 -0.35 -0.98
CA SER A 40 13.28 -1.81 -1.12
C SER A 40 11.94 -2.56 -1.16
N LEU A 41 10.85 -1.91 -0.70
CA LEU A 41 9.49 -2.42 -0.76
C LEU A 41 8.81 -2.17 -2.11
N ALA A 42 9.35 -1.27 -2.94
CA ALA A 42 8.79 -0.99 -4.26
C ALA A 42 8.83 -2.25 -5.14
N GLY A 43 7.74 -2.49 -5.89
CA GLY A 43 7.60 -3.67 -6.74
C GLY A 43 7.26 -4.97 -5.99
N ARG A 44 7.06 -4.92 -4.66
CA ARG A 44 6.51 -6.03 -3.87
C ARG A 44 5.07 -5.73 -3.49
N CYS A 45 4.27 -6.78 -3.33
CA CYS A 45 2.86 -6.65 -2.94
C CYS A 45 2.56 -7.59 -1.78
N PHE A 46 1.72 -7.13 -0.85
CA PHE A 46 1.40 -7.81 0.39
C PHE A 46 -0.10 -7.97 0.51
N GLY A 47 -0.55 -9.23 0.56
CA GLY A 47 -1.95 -9.59 0.70
C GLY A 47 -2.38 -9.70 2.16
N TYR A 48 -3.62 -9.31 2.45
CA TYR A 48 -4.32 -9.57 3.71
C TYR A 48 -5.75 -9.97 3.41
N VAL A 49 -6.23 -11.06 4.03
CA VAL A 49 -7.60 -11.53 3.85
C VAL A 49 -8.37 -11.28 5.13
N GLU A 50 -9.48 -10.58 5.00
CA GLU A 50 -10.40 -10.32 6.09
C GLU A 50 -11.83 -10.66 5.66
N SER A 51 -12.42 -11.62 6.37
CA SER A 51 -13.73 -12.19 6.03
C SER A 51 -13.79 -12.64 4.56
N THR A 52 -14.54 -11.93 3.71
CA THR A 52 -14.73 -12.25 2.29
C THR A 52 -13.90 -11.38 1.35
N TYR A 53 -13.06 -10.47 1.87
CA TYR A 53 -12.28 -9.55 1.06
C TYR A 53 -10.79 -9.83 1.19
N LYS A 54 -10.12 -9.88 0.05
CA LYS A 54 -8.66 -9.89 -0.05
C LYS A 54 -8.19 -8.49 -0.42
N TYR A 55 -7.40 -7.89 0.45
CA TYR A 55 -6.72 -6.63 0.22
C TYR A 55 -5.30 -6.91 -0.25
N GLU A 56 -4.81 -6.12 -1.19
CA GLU A 56 -3.43 -6.19 -1.65
C GLU A 56 -2.84 -4.78 -1.64
N PHE A 57 -1.72 -4.62 -0.93
CA PHE A 57 -0.99 -3.38 -0.84
C PHE A 57 0.37 -3.53 -1.53
N CYS A 58 0.60 -2.72 -2.56
CA CYS A 58 1.88 -2.61 -3.24
C CYS A 58 2.46 -1.21 -2.94
N PRO A 59 3.45 -1.09 -2.03
CA PRO A 59 4.09 0.18 -1.71
C PRO A 59 4.54 0.94 -2.96
N PHE A 60 4.26 2.25 -3.01
CA PHE A 60 4.55 3.14 -4.13
C PHE A 60 3.81 2.83 -5.45
N TYR A 61 2.79 1.98 -5.43
CA TYR A 61 1.98 1.65 -6.59
C TYR A 61 0.49 1.86 -6.32
N ASN A 62 -0.20 0.88 -5.72
CA ASN A 62 -1.63 0.97 -5.43
C ASN A 62 -2.05 0.06 -4.26
N VAL A 63 -3.30 0.24 -3.83
CA VAL A 63 -4.03 -0.65 -2.93
C VAL A 63 -5.26 -1.17 -3.67
N THR A 64 -5.48 -2.48 -3.65
CA THR A 64 -6.65 -3.12 -4.26
C THR A 64 -7.46 -3.93 -3.26
N GLN A 65 -8.73 -4.12 -3.58
CA GLN A 65 -9.66 -4.98 -2.86
C GLN A 65 -10.28 -5.95 -3.85
N HIS A 66 -10.35 -7.22 -3.46
CA HIS A 66 -10.94 -8.30 -4.23
C HIS A 66 -11.87 -9.13 -3.35
N GLU A 67 -13.16 -9.08 -3.62
CA GLU A 67 -14.14 -9.98 -3.02
C GLU A 67 -13.86 -11.42 -3.47
N GLN A 68 -13.69 -12.33 -2.51
CA GLN A 68 -13.34 -13.74 -2.73
C GLN A 68 -14.58 -14.66 -2.81
N THR A 69 -15.78 -14.10 -2.94
CA THR A 69 -17.00 -14.90 -3.05
C THR A 69 -17.11 -15.52 -4.46
N PHE A 70 -17.71 -16.70 -4.57
CA PHE A 70 -17.97 -17.38 -5.85
C PHE A 70 -19.12 -16.74 -6.66
N ARG A 71 -19.37 -15.44 -6.46
CA ARG A 71 -20.39 -14.71 -7.20
C ARG A 71 -19.83 -14.29 -8.56
N TRP A 72 -20.66 -14.39 -9.59
CA TRP A 72 -20.28 -13.96 -10.94
C TRP A 72 -20.00 -12.44 -11.03
N ASN A 73 -20.48 -11.67 -10.06
CA ASN A 73 -20.31 -10.22 -9.95
C ASN A 73 -19.55 -9.80 -8.68
N ALA A 74 -18.61 -10.61 -8.20
CA ALA A 74 -17.76 -10.28 -7.06
C ALA A 74 -17.05 -8.94 -7.28
N TYR A 75 -17.09 -8.04 -6.28
CA TYR A 75 -16.49 -6.72 -6.40
C TYR A 75 -14.95 -6.82 -6.45
N SER A 76 -14.33 -6.08 -7.36
CA SER A 76 -12.88 -5.83 -7.35
C SER A 76 -12.66 -4.37 -7.68
N GLY A 77 -11.80 -3.71 -6.93
CA GLY A 77 -11.53 -2.28 -7.14
C GLY A 77 -10.25 -1.77 -6.49
N ILE A 78 -9.86 -0.58 -6.92
CA ILE A 78 -8.68 0.14 -6.42
C ILE A 78 -9.12 1.05 -5.29
N LEU A 79 -8.50 0.91 -4.11
CA LEU A 79 -8.78 1.73 -2.93
C LEU A 79 -7.90 2.98 -2.84
N GLY A 80 -6.85 3.04 -3.65
CA GLY A 80 -5.97 4.19 -3.79
C GLY A 80 -4.73 3.88 -4.61
N ILE A 81 -4.11 4.93 -5.14
CA ILE A 81 -2.89 4.93 -5.93
C ILE A 81 -1.88 5.79 -5.19
N TRP A 82 -0.61 5.36 -5.15
CA TRP A 82 0.44 6.10 -4.45
C TRP A 82 0.49 7.57 -4.89
N HIS A 83 0.37 8.47 -3.92
CA HIS A 83 0.31 9.91 -4.14
C HIS A 83 1.45 10.64 -3.44
N GLU A 84 1.48 10.63 -2.10
CA GLU A 84 2.47 11.39 -1.32
C GLU A 84 2.62 10.84 0.10
N TRP A 85 3.67 11.33 0.78
CA TRP A 85 3.85 11.14 2.20
C TRP A 85 3.10 12.19 3.00
N GLU A 86 2.52 11.76 4.11
CA GLU A 86 2.08 12.65 5.17
C GLU A 86 3.25 12.92 6.12
N ILE A 87 3.57 14.20 6.30
CA ILE A 87 4.66 14.64 7.16
C ILE A 87 4.09 15.53 8.25
N GLU A 88 4.32 15.15 9.50
CA GLU A 88 4.00 15.98 10.67
C GLU A 88 5.27 16.10 11.52
N ASN A 89 5.57 17.31 11.99
CA ASN A 89 6.73 17.57 12.87
C ASN A 89 8.03 16.93 12.35
N ASN A 90 8.30 17.06 11.04
CA ASN A 90 9.48 16.51 10.38
C ASN A 90 9.61 14.99 10.45
N THR A 91 8.49 14.28 10.56
CA THR A 91 8.42 12.82 10.60
C THR A 91 7.40 12.34 9.58
N PHE A 92 7.75 11.30 8.82
CA PHE A 92 6.83 10.57 7.95
C PHE A 92 5.81 9.82 8.81
N VAL A 93 4.54 10.22 8.76
CA VAL A 93 3.46 9.64 9.57
C VAL A 93 2.70 8.55 8.80
N GLY A 94 2.58 8.70 7.49
CA GLY A 94 1.86 7.73 6.67
C GLY A 94 2.00 7.95 5.18
N MET A 95 1.56 6.96 4.41
CA MET A 95 1.49 7.01 2.95
C MET A 95 0.06 7.29 2.53
N TRP A 96 -0.15 8.37 1.78
CA TRP A 96 -1.43 8.64 1.16
C TRP A 96 -1.54 7.95 -0.20
N MET A 97 -2.56 7.12 -0.33
CA MET A 97 -2.97 6.47 -1.56
C MET A 97 -4.30 7.10 -1.99
N ARG A 98 -4.30 7.92 -3.05
CA ARG A 98 -5.46 8.70 -3.50
C ARG A 98 -5.95 8.25 -4.88
N GLU A 99 -7.02 8.84 -5.38
CA GLU A 99 -7.52 8.59 -6.74
C GLU A 99 -7.87 7.12 -7.03
N GLY A 100 -8.43 6.42 -6.05
CA GLY A 100 -8.99 5.09 -6.25
C GLY A 100 -10.27 5.09 -7.11
N ASP A 101 -10.98 3.98 -7.07
CA ASP A 101 -12.25 3.84 -7.79
C ASP A 101 -13.31 4.80 -7.26
N SER A 102 -14.24 5.17 -8.15
CA SER A 102 -15.29 6.14 -7.80
C SER A 102 -16.23 5.53 -6.77
N CYS A 103 -16.61 6.34 -5.79
CA CYS A 103 -17.44 5.98 -4.66
C CYS A 103 -18.42 7.13 -4.38
N GLY A 104 -19.48 7.20 -5.20
CA GLY A 104 -20.43 8.29 -5.19
C GLY A 104 -19.80 9.59 -5.68
N THR A 105 -19.73 10.60 -4.82
CA THR A 105 -19.21 11.95 -5.14
C THR A 105 -17.70 12.09 -4.96
N LYS A 106 -17.02 11.08 -4.43
CA LYS A 106 -15.57 11.09 -4.19
C LYS A 106 -14.91 9.81 -4.70
N ASN A 107 -13.59 9.86 -4.87
CA ASN A 107 -12.79 8.66 -5.13
C ASN A 107 -12.41 8.00 -3.80
N ARG A 108 -12.20 6.68 -3.83
CA ARG A 108 -11.65 5.98 -2.68
C ARG A 108 -10.24 6.47 -2.38
N GLU A 109 -9.94 6.61 -1.10
CA GLU A 109 -8.61 6.98 -0.62
C GLU A 109 -8.23 6.10 0.55
N THR A 110 -6.93 5.87 0.71
CA THR A 110 -6.38 5.00 1.72
C THR A 110 -5.17 5.65 2.38
N LYS A 111 -5.17 5.71 3.71
CA LYS A 111 -3.99 6.07 4.50
C LYS A 111 -3.31 4.79 4.98
N VAL A 112 -2.02 4.63 4.67
CA VAL A 112 -1.22 3.50 5.13
C VAL A 112 -0.29 3.97 6.25
N LEU A 113 -0.42 3.35 7.41
CA LEU A 113 0.42 3.54 8.58
C LEU A 113 1.50 2.47 8.60
N LEU A 114 2.76 2.89 8.71
CA LEU A 114 3.90 1.98 8.85
C LEU A 114 4.18 1.77 10.33
N VAL A 115 4.21 0.51 10.76
CA VAL A 115 4.50 0.15 12.16
C VAL A 115 5.64 -0.86 12.24
N CYS A 116 6.42 -0.79 13.31
CA CYS A 116 7.49 -1.74 13.55
C CYS A 116 6.92 -3.16 13.69
N GLY A 117 7.44 -4.08 12.90
CA GLY A 117 7.07 -5.49 12.94
C GLY A 117 8.23 -6.40 12.57
N LYS A 118 8.10 -7.70 12.84
CA LYS A 118 9.17 -8.68 12.55
C LYS A 118 9.31 -8.98 11.05
N ASN A 119 8.19 -8.93 10.32
CA ASN A 119 8.08 -9.29 8.91
C ASN A 119 7.36 -8.17 8.15
N ASN A 120 7.63 -8.07 6.85
CA ASN A 120 6.87 -7.21 5.95
C ASN A 120 5.50 -7.83 5.69
N ARG A 121 4.43 -7.27 6.29
CA ARG A 121 3.06 -7.76 6.06
C ARG A 121 2.03 -6.66 6.24
N LEU A 122 0.92 -6.78 5.51
CA LEU A 122 -0.28 -6.02 5.81
C LEU A 122 -0.96 -6.65 7.03
N ALA A 123 -1.05 -5.90 8.12
CA ALA A 123 -1.47 -6.41 9.43
C ALA A 123 -2.94 -6.13 9.73
N GLN A 124 -3.46 -4.98 9.30
CA GLN A 124 -4.85 -4.60 9.53
C GLN A 124 -5.35 -3.70 8.40
N VAL A 125 -6.66 -3.81 8.12
CA VAL A 125 -7.42 -2.96 7.21
C VAL A 125 -8.67 -2.49 7.96
N SER A 126 -9.08 -1.25 7.74
CA SER A 126 -10.34 -0.71 8.27
C SER A 126 -10.90 0.34 7.34
N GLU A 127 -12.22 0.54 7.38
CA GLU A 127 -12.93 1.62 6.68
C GLU A 127 -13.51 2.59 7.73
N PRO A 128 -12.71 3.53 8.27
CA PRO A 128 -13.16 4.46 9.31
C PRO A 128 -14.31 5.37 8.85
N SER A 129 -14.39 5.68 7.56
CA SER A 129 -15.55 6.38 6.98
C SER A 129 -15.76 5.88 5.56
N THR A 130 -16.98 6.03 5.03
CA THR A 130 -17.33 5.52 3.70
C THR A 130 -16.32 5.98 2.64
N CYS A 131 -15.75 5.03 1.89
CA CYS A 131 -14.72 5.22 0.86
C CYS A 131 -13.34 5.69 1.37
N VAL A 132 -13.12 5.76 2.69
CA VAL A 132 -11.83 6.13 3.29
C VAL A 132 -11.33 4.94 4.09
N TYR A 133 -10.16 4.45 3.69
CA TYR A 133 -9.56 3.26 4.28
C TYR A 133 -8.32 3.62 5.10
N SER A 134 -8.07 2.81 6.12
CA SER A 134 -6.86 2.88 6.94
C SER A 134 -6.22 1.50 6.99
N LEU A 135 -4.97 1.41 6.55
CA LEU A 135 -4.17 0.20 6.52
C LEU A 135 -3.03 0.32 7.51
N THR A 136 -2.73 -0.75 8.23
CA THR A 136 -1.53 -0.87 9.07
C THR A 136 -0.59 -1.88 8.44
N PHE A 137 0.57 -1.41 8.02
CA PHE A 137 1.62 -2.23 7.41
C PHE A 137 2.79 -2.40 8.39
N GLU A 138 3.05 -3.65 8.76
CA GLU A 138 4.17 -4.02 9.60
C GLU A 138 5.44 -4.19 8.76
N THR A 139 6.54 -3.60 9.20
CA THR A 139 7.85 -3.81 8.59
C THR A 139 8.99 -3.61 9.59
N PRO A 140 10.07 -4.43 9.55
CA PRO A 140 11.26 -4.22 10.35
C PRO A 140 12.01 -2.94 9.98
N LEU A 141 11.73 -2.40 8.79
CA LEU A 141 12.41 -1.23 8.24
C LEU A 141 12.11 0.06 9.01
N VAL A 142 10.99 0.12 9.74
CA VAL A 142 10.60 1.29 10.55
C VAL A 142 10.81 1.09 12.06
N CYS A 143 11.50 0.03 12.47
CA CYS A 143 11.74 -0.25 13.88
C CYS A 143 12.79 0.66 14.53
N HIS A 144 13.67 1.28 13.73
CA HIS A 144 14.63 2.22 14.27
C HIS A 144 13.92 3.57 14.59
N PRO A 145 14.15 4.20 15.75
CA PRO A 145 13.45 5.43 16.16
C PRO A 145 13.57 6.59 15.16
N HIS A 146 14.66 6.63 14.39
CA HIS A 146 14.93 7.69 13.41
C HIS A 146 14.61 7.30 11.97
N SER A 147 14.03 6.11 11.74
CA SER A 147 13.72 5.62 10.37
C SER A 147 12.74 6.54 9.63
N LEU A 148 11.79 7.15 10.35
CA LEU A 148 10.77 8.01 9.76
C LEU A 148 11.08 9.51 9.88
N LEU A 149 12.25 9.90 10.39
CA LEU A 149 12.61 11.33 10.47
C LEU A 149 13.03 11.86 9.10
N VAL A 150 12.51 13.02 8.71
CA VAL A 150 12.74 13.66 7.41
C VAL A 150 14.16 14.23 7.31
N TYR A 151 14.60 15.03 8.29
CA TYR A 151 15.91 15.69 8.23
C TYR A 151 17.12 14.76 8.11
N PRO A 152 17.30 13.72 8.95
CA PRO A 152 18.45 12.83 8.83
C PRO A 152 18.40 11.95 7.57
N THR A 153 17.27 11.89 6.87
CA THR A 153 17.09 11.07 5.65
C THR A 153 17.12 11.88 4.37
N LEU A 154 17.08 13.23 4.44
CA LEU A 154 17.21 14.09 3.26
C LEU A 154 18.67 14.26 2.85
N PRO A 155 18.98 14.30 1.54
CA PRO A 155 20.27 14.79 1.04
C PRO A 155 20.59 16.20 1.55
N GLU A 156 21.88 16.48 1.81
CA GLU A 156 22.34 17.76 2.36
C GLU A 156 21.88 18.98 1.54
N ALA A 157 21.81 18.83 0.21
CA ALA A 157 21.32 19.89 -0.67
C ALA A 157 19.83 20.24 -0.48
N LEU A 158 19.02 19.30 -0.02
CA LEU A 158 17.60 19.53 0.29
C LEU A 158 17.43 20.06 1.71
N GLN A 159 18.27 19.63 2.66
CA GLN A 159 18.29 20.18 4.02
C GLN A 159 18.55 21.71 3.98
N ARG A 160 19.57 22.14 3.23
CA ARG A 160 19.96 23.56 3.10
C ARG A 160 18.95 24.47 2.38
N LYS A 161 17.89 23.92 1.75
CA LYS A 161 16.83 24.74 1.12
C LYS A 161 15.75 25.18 2.12
N TRP A 162 15.77 24.60 3.31
CA TRP A 162 14.78 24.85 4.36
C TRP A 162 15.36 25.68 5.52
N ASP A 163 16.67 25.91 5.51
CA ASP A 163 17.38 26.92 6.32
C ASP A 163 17.41 28.28 5.59
#